data_AF-A0A2G1YJF4-F1
#
_entry.id   AF-A0A2G1YJF4-F1
#
_cell.length_a   1.000
_cell.length_b   1.000
_cell.length_c   1.000
_cell.angle_alpha   90.00
_cell.angle_beta   90.00
_cell.angle_gamma   90.00
#
_symmetry.space_group_name_H-M   'P 1'
#
loop_
_entity.id
_entity.type
_entity.pdbx_description
1 polymer ?
#
loop_
_entity_poly.entity_id
_entity_poly.type
_entity_poly.pdbx_seq_one_letter_code
_entity_poly.pdbx_strand_id
1 'polypeptide(L)'
;MPFFLPLLLQAYDPEIEAVMNRSRKEKEQAVAAAASPAAAARADGKIPVPAKFAAPFQACLDEATQSPEAGVAFAQKWRIDGGSFYARHCMGFAYARAERWTPAIIAFEQAAEEAEREGEMTQSARLWAQAGNAALVSGDAAKARDDFDAALARGMADGLEKGEVHLDRAR
;
A
#
# COMPACT_ATOMS: atom_id res chain seq x y z
N MET A 1 -47.66 19.11 -45.57
CA MET A 1 -47.90 17.77 -45.01
C MET A 1 -46.79 17.46 -44.03
N PRO A 2 -47.06 17.35 -42.72
CA PRO A 2 -46.02 17.01 -41.74
C PRO A 2 -45.79 15.50 -41.76
N PHE A 3 -44.56 15.07 -42.03
CA PHE A 3 -44.12 13.69 -41.86
C PHE A 3 -43.78 13.46 -40.39
N PHE A 4 -44.68 12.78 -39.66
CA PHE A 4 -44.37 12.18 -38.37
C PHE A 4 -43.52 10.92 -38.62
N LEU A 5 -42.25 10.92 -38.21
CA LEU A 5 -41.46 9.69 -38.04
C LEU A 5 -41.79 9.11 -36.65
N PRO A 6 -42.34 7.88 -36.54
CA PRO A 6 -42.51 7.25 -35.24
C PRO A 6 -41.14 6.78 -34.72
N LEU A 7 -40.76 7.24 -33.52
CA LEU A 7 -39.72 6.62 -32.71
C LEU A 7 -40.14 5.18 -32.43
N LEU A 8 -39.47 4.22 -33.07
CA LEU A 8 -39.56 2.80 -32.72
C LEU A 8 -38.91 2.62 -31.34
N LEU A 9 -39.74 2.30 -30.34
CA LEU A 9 -39.28 1.67 -29.11
C LEU A 9 -38.53 0.38 -29.50
N GLN A 10 -37.21 0.38 -29.35
CA GLN A 10 -36.42 -0.85 -29.32
C GLN A 10 -36.80 -1.60 -28.04
N ALA A 11 -37.86 -2.42 -28.11
CA ALA A 11 -38.07 -3.49 -27.16
C ALA A 11 -36.86 -4.43 -27.33
N TYR A 12 -35.94 -4.38 -26.38
CA TYR A 12 -34.83 -5.34 -26.32
C TYR A 12 -35.42 -6.74 -26.29
N ASP A 13 -34.90 -7.63 -27.14
CA ASP A 13 -35.29 -9.03 -27.17
C ASP A 13 -35.14 -9.64 -25.76
N PRO A 14 -36.17 -10.34 -25.23
CA PRO A 14 -36.11 -10.93 -23.90
C PRO A 14 -34.91 -11.88 -23.70
N GLU A 15 -34.39 -12.49 -24.77
CA GLU A 15 -33.19 -13.33 -24.71
C GLU A 15 -31.93 -12.50 -24.46
N ILE A 16 -31.81 -11.32 -25.08
CA ILE A 16 -30.69 -10.40 -24.87
C ILE A 16 -30.71 -9.90 -23.42
N GLU A 17 -31.87 -9.53 -22.91
CA GLU A 17 -32.03 -9.08 -21.52
C GLU A 17 -31.63 -10.17 -20.52
N ALA A 18 -32.01 -11.42 -20.78
CA ALA A 18 -31.64 -12.56 -19.94
C ALA A 18 -30.12 -12.81 -19.90
N VAL A 19 -29.43 -12.69 -21.04
CA VAL A 19 -27.96 -12.82 -21.13
C VAL A 19 -27.26 -11.70 -20.38
N MET A 20 -27.71 -10.45 -20.56
CA MET A 20 -27.13 -9.30 -19.87
C MET A 20 -27.33 -9.38 -18.36
N ASN A 21 -28.49 -9.84 -17.91
CA ASN A 21 -28.78 -10.05 -16.49
C ASN A 21 -27.94 -11.18 -15.89
N ARG A 22 -27.68 -12.25 -16.63
CA ARG A 22 -26.76 -13.33 -16.20
C ARG A 22 -25.34 -12.81 -16.07
N SER A 23 -24.83 -12.08 -17.06
CA SER A 23 -23.48 -11.51 -17.02
C SER A 23 -23.30 -10.51 -15.87
N ARG A 24 -24.33 -9.70 -15.59
CA ARG A 24 -24.34 -8.82 -14.42
C ARG A 24 -24.27 -9.59 -13.11
N LYS A 25 -25.08 -10.64 -12.96
CA LYS A 25 -25.05 -11.51 -11.77
C LYS A 25 -23.71 -12.21 -11.61
N GLU A 26 -23.11 -12.70 -12.69
CA GLU A 26 -21.79 -13.33 -12.66
C GLU A 26 -20.69 -12.32 -12.27
N LYS A 27 -20.75 -11.09 -12.78
CA LYS A 27 -19.86 -9.99 -12.36
C LYS A 27 -20.06 -9.63 -10.89
N GLU A 28 -21.30 -9.49 -10.44
CA GLU A 28 -21.64 -9.19 -9.04
C GLU A 28 -21.17 -10.30 -8.10
N GLN A 29 -21.32 -11.57 -8.50
CA GLN A 29 -20.82 -12.72 -7.76
C GLN A 29 -19.29 -12.78 -7.75
N ALA A 30 -18.62 -12.46 -8.85
CA ALA A 30 -17.16 -12.38 -8.91
C ALA A 30 -16.62 -11.25 -8.02
N VAL A 31 -17.28 -10.09 -8.01
CA VAL A 31 -16.96 -8.96 -7.13
C VAL A 31 -17.22 -9.33 -5.66
N ALA A 32 -18.33 -10.01 -5.35
CA ALA A 32 -18.63 -10.47 -4.00
C ALA A 32 -17.65 -11.55 -3.51
N ALA A 33 -17.22 -12.46 -4.40
CA ALA A 33 -16.20 -13.47 -4.08
C ALA A 33 -14.81 -12.86 -3.89
N ALA A 34 -14.49 -11.77 -4.59
CA ALA A 34 -13.26 -11.00 -4.39
C ALA A 34 -13.31 -10.11 -3.14
N ALA A 35 -14.49 -9.68 -2.72
CA ALA A 35 -14.73 -8.88 -1.51
C ALA A 35 -14.76 -9.75 -0.24
N SER A 36 -13.67 -10.48 0.04
CA SER A 36 -13.47 -11.04 1.37
C SER A 36 -13.33 -9.89 2.38
N PRO A 37 -13.92 -9.95 3.59
CA PRO A 37 -13.82 -8.89 4.60
C PRO A 37 -12.37 -8.58 5.01
N ALA A 38 -11.43 -9.49 4.77
CA ALA A 38 -10.00 -9.26 4.94
C ALA A 38 -9.40 -8.28 3.90
N ALA A 39 -10.02 -8.10 2.74
CA ALA A 39 -9.59 -7.13 1.71
C ALA A 39 -10.11 -5.72 2.01
N ALA A 40 -11.33 -5.59 2.53
CA ALA A 40 -11.92 -4.29 2.89
C ALA A 40 -11.21 -3.61 4.08
N ALA A 41 -10.60 -4.39 4.98
CA ALA A 41 -9.86 -3.86 6.13
C ALA A 41 -8.45 -3.32 5.79
N ARG A 42 -7.99 -3.44 4.53
CA ARG A 42 -6.62 -3.08 4.11
C ARG A 42 -6.52 -1.75 3.33
N ALA A 43 -7.61 -0.98 3.27
CA ALA A 43 -7.72 0.20 2.42
C ALA A 43 -7.12 1.49 3.01
N ASP A 44 -6.48 1.44 4.18
CA ASP A 44 -6.04 2.62 4.94
C ASP A 44 -4.54 2.92 4.86
N GLY A 45 -3.78 2.33 3.92
CA GLY A 45 -2.33 2.57 3.80
C GLY A 45 -1.48 1.71 4.72
N LYS A 46 -2.07 1.09 5.75
CA LYS A 46 -1.28 0.46 6.80
C LYS A 46 -0.81 -0.92 6.38
N ILE A 47 0.47 -1.17 6.63
CA ILE A 47 1.07 -2.50 6.52
C ILE A 47 0.47 -3.36 7.65
N PRO A 48 -0.32 -4.41 7.35
CA PRO A 48 -0.82 -5.31 8.37
C PRO A 48 0.35 -6.00 9.09
N VAL A 49 0.28 -6.01 10.42
CA VAL A 49 1.28 -6.63 11.28
C VAL A 49 0.69 -7.90 11.89
N PRO A 50 1.24 -9.10 11.59
CA PRO A 50 0.80 -10.35 12.18
C PRO A 50 0.86 -10.30 13.71
N ALA A 51 -0.04 -11.04 14.38
CA ALA A 51 -0.16 -11.04 15.84
C ALA A 51 1.17 -11.29 16.57
N LYS A 52 2.04 -12.14 16.01
CA LYS A 52 3.39 -12.42 16.52
C LYS A 52 4.26 -11.16 16.64
N PHE A 53 4.08 -10.20 15.74
CA PHE A 53 4.90 -8.99 15.64
C PHE A 53 4.18 -7.75 16.18
N ALA A 54 2.87 -7.80 16.42
CA ALA A 54 2.06 -6.63 16.77
C ALA A 54 2.53 -5.94 18.06
N ALA A 55 2.75 -6.70 19.14
CA ALA A 55 3.20 -6.13 20.42
C ALA A 55 4.60 -5.46 20.35
N PRO A 56 5.66 -6.13 19.85
CA PRO A 56 6.96 -5.48 19.72
C PRO A 56 6.96 -4.35 18.68
N PHE A 57 6.15 -4.43 17.62
CA PHE A 57 5.99 -3.32 16.68
C PHE A 57 5.41 -2.09 17.38
N GLN A 58 4.31 -2.24 18.12
CA GLN A 58 3.69 -1.13 18.84
C GLN A 58 4.64 -0.54 19.89
N ALA A 59 5.33 -1.39 20.67
CA ALA A 59 6.32 -0.93 21.63
C ALA A 59 7.44 -0.10 20.96
N CYS A 60 7.90 -0.54 19.79
CA CYS A 60 8.89 0.19 19.01
C CYS A 60 8.38 1.56 18.54
N LEU A 61 7.13 1.65 18.07
CA LEU A 61 6.51 2.92 17.67
C LEU A 61 6.32 3.87 18.86
N ASP A 62 5.94 3.33 20.02
CA ASP A 62 5.78 4.11 21.26
C ASP A 62 7.12 4.68 21.72
N GLU A 63 8.18 3.86 21.74
CA GLU A 63 9.55 4.30 22.03
C GLU A 63 10.02 5.35 21.02
N ALA A 64 9.85 5.11 19.72
CA ALA A 64 10.24 6.05 18.66
C ALA A 64 9.49 7.39 18.73
N THR A 65 8.25 7.38 19.23
CA THR A 65 7.46 8.61 19.42
C THR A 65 7.97 9.43 20.59
N GLN A 66 8.41 8.78 21.67
CA GLN A 66 8.95 9.42 22.87
C GLN A 66 10.40 9.85 22.70
N SER A 67 11.24 8.97 22.17
CA SER A 67 12.65 9.18 21.85
C SER A 67 12.99 8.41 20.57
N PRO A 68 13.21 9.11 19.44
CA PRO A 68 13.57 8.48 18.18
C PRO A 68 14.78 7.54 18.30
N GLU A 69 15.78 7.91 19.11
CA GLU A 69 16.97 7.11 19.38
C GLU A 69 16.64 5.81 20.14
N ALA A 70 15.73 5.86 21.12
CA ALA A 70 15.26 4.66 21.81
C ALA A 70 14.54 3.71 20.84
N GLY A 71 13.70 4.25 19.95
CA GLY A 71 13.07 3.49 18.87
C GLY A 71 14.07 2.81 17.93
N VAL A 72 15.12 3.51 17.52
CA VAL A 72 16.20 2.92 16.70
C VAL A 72 16.91 1.79 17.45
N ALA A 73 17.27 1.99 18.72
CA ALA A 73 17.92 0.96 19.53
C ALA A 73 17.02 -0.27 19.73
N PHE A 74 15.74 -0.05 20.00
CA PHE A 74 14.73 -1.12 20.08
C PHE A 74 14.66 -1.90 18.78
N ALA A 75 14.49 -1.22 17.65
CA ALA A 75 14.38 -1.84 16.34
C ALA A 75 15.63 -2.65 15.97
N GLN A 76 16.83 -2.15 16.30
CA GLN A 76 18.09 -2.87 16.09
C GLN A 76 18.14 -4.17 16.87
N LYS A 77 17.76 -4.14 18.15
CA LYS A 77 17.70 -5.35 18.98
C LYS A 77 16.63 -6.32 18.48
N TRP A 78 15.43 -5.82 18.18
CA TRP A 78 14.33 -6.65 17.72
C TRP A 78 14.62 -7.35 16.38
N ARG A 79 15.37 -6.70 15.49
CA ARG A 79 15.85 -7.34 14.25
C ARG A 79 16.74 -8.55 14.54
N ILE A 80 17.60 -8.48 15.55
CA ILE A 80 18.45 -9.60 15.99
C ILE A 80 17.60 -10.72 16.61
N ASP A 81 16.56 -10.34 17.36
CA ASP A 81 15.65 -11.26 18.04
C ASP A 81 14.56 -11.86 17.11
N GLY A 82 14.65 -11.63 15.79
CA GLY A 82 13.76 -12.24 14.79
C GLY A 82 12.50 -11.43 14.46
N GLY A 83 12.58 -10.11 14.48
CA GLY A 83 11.48 -9.19 14.16
C GLY A 83 11.10 -9.07 12.68
N SER A 84 11.75 -9.80 11.77
CA SER A 84 11.52 -9.73 10.31
C SER A 84 11.63 -8.27 9.80
N PHE A 85 11.08 -7.94 8.63
CA PHE A 85 11.09 -6.62 8.04
C PHE A 85 10.35 -5.57 8.91
N TYR A 86 9.44 -5.97 9.80
CA TYR A 86 8.74 -5.06 10.72
C TYR A 86 9.70 -4.32 11.66
N ALA A 87 10.80 -4.95 12.07
CA ALA A 87 11.83 -4.27 12.85
C ALA A 87 12.46 -3.12 12.06
N ARG A 88 12.74 -3.34 10.77
CA ARG A 88 13.27 -2.29 9.89
C ARG A 88 12.23 -1.24 9.53
N HIS A 89 10.96 -1.64 9.39
CA HIS A 89 9.85 -0.70 9.22
C HIS A 89 9.78 0.28 10.39
N CYS A 90 9.83 -0.21 11.63
CA CYS A 90 9.91 0.67 12.79
C CYS A 90 11.21 1.50 12.81
N MET A 91 12.34 0.93 12.41
CA MET A 91 13.61 1.67 12.33
C MET A 91 13.52 2.86 11.37
N GLY A 92 12.90 2.68 10.20
CA GLY A 92 12.65 3.76 9.24
C GLY A 92 11.74 4.84 9.83
N PHE A 93 10.67 4.42 10.54
CA PHE A 93 9.79 5.36 11.26
C PHE A 93 10.58 6.16 12.33
N ALA A 94 11.41 5.50 13.13
CA ALA A 94 12.21 6.14 14.16
C ALA A 94 13.22 7.14 13.57
N TYR A 95 13.90 6.78 12.46
CA TYR A 95 14.77 7.73 11.76
C TYR A 95 14.01 8.92 11.17
N ALA A 96 12.83 8.69 10.59
CA ALA A 96 11.97 9.76 10.09
C ALA A 96 11.50 10.69 11.21
N ARG A 97 11.15 10.16 12.39
CA ARG A 97 10.82 10.94 13.59
C ARG A 97 11.99 11.80 14.09
N ALA A 98 13.23 11.35 13.87
CA ALA A 98 14.45 12.09 14.15
C ALA A 98 14.85 13.08 13.03
N GLU A 99 14.05 13.19 11.96
CA GLU A 99 14.38 13.94 10.74
C GLU A 99 15.70 13.51 10.08
N ARG A 100 16.12 12.27 10.37
CA ARG A 100 17.30 11.66 9.76
C ARG A 100 16.85 10.94 8.50
N TRP A 101 16.58 11.71 7.45
CA TRP A 101 15.93 11.19 6.25
C TRP A 101 16.75 10.14 5.51
N THR A 102 18.06 10.35 5.31
CA THR A 102 18.93 9.36 4.63
C THR A 102 18.88 7.97 5.27
N PRO A 103 19.09 7.81 6.60
CA PRO A 103 18.95 6.50 7.22
C PRO A 103 17.49 6.00 7.28
N ALA A 104 16.48 6.89 7.27
CA ALA A 104 15.08 6.47 7.18
C ALA A 104 14.78 5.79 5.83
N ILE A 105 15.20 6.43 4.73
CA ILE A 105 15.09 5.90 3.36
C ILE A 105 15.73 4.50 3.33
N ILE A 106 17.00 4.39 3.69
CA ILE A 106 17.74 3.11 3.68
C ILE A 106 17.04 2.04 4.52
N ALA A 107 16.51 2.38 5.70
CA ALA A 107 15.82 1.42 6.56
C ALA A 107 14.50 0.93 5.93
N PHE A 108 13.73 1.82 5.30
CA PHE A 108 12.51 1.43 4.59
C PHE A 108 12.79 0.59 3.34
N GLU A 109 13.81 0.94 2.55
CA GLU A 109 14.23 0.13 1.39
C GLU A 109 14.65 -1.28 1.81
N GLN A 110 15.49 -1.39 2.83
CA GLN A 110 15.93 -2.69 3.36
C GLN A 110 14.75 -3.50 3.92
N ALA A 111 13.76 -2.84 4.53
CA ALA A 111 12.53 -3.49 4.96
C ALA A 111 11.74 -4.00 3.73
N ALA A 112 11.64 -3.20 2.67
CA ALA A 112 10.91 -3.55 1.47
C ALA A 112 11.53 -4.77 0.76
N GLU A 113 12.85 -4.78 0.60
CA GLU A 113 13.57 -5.91 0.04
C GLU A 113 13.46 -7.18 0.91
N GLU A 114 13.42 -7.02 2.24
CA GLU A 114 13.21 -8.14 3.16
C GLU A 114 11.79 -8.71 3.04
N ALA A 115 10.78 -7.86 2.95
CA ALA A 115 9.40 -8.27 2.66
C ALA A 115 9.30 -9.02 1.32
N GLU A 116 10.00 -8.57 0.25
CA GLU A 116 10.06 -9.31 -1.02
C GLU A 116 10.63 -10.71 -0.86
N ARG A 117 11.75 -10.84 -0.16
CA ARG A 117 12.39 -12.15 0.09
C ARG A 117 11.49 -13.08 0.89
N GLU A 118 10.61 -12.53 1.73
CA GLU A 118 9.61 -13.27 2.50
C GLU A 118 8.30 -13.53 1.73
N GLY A 119 8.18 -13.05 0.49
CA GLY A 119 6.99 -13.24 -0.35
C GLY A 119 5.88 -12.19 -0.13
N GLU A 120 6.14 -11.17 0.68
CA GLU A 120 5.19 -10.12 1.07
C GLU A 120 5.24 -8.91 0.11
N MET A 121 5.02 -9.17 -1.19
CA MET A 121 5.17 -8.16 -2.27
C MET A 121 4.34 -6.89 -2.04
N THR A 122 3.12 -7.02 -1.54
CA THR A 122 2.26 -5.86 -1.23
C THR A 122 2.85 -5.00 -0.11
N GLN A 123 3.46 -5.61 0.91
CA GLN A 123 4.10 -4.86 1.99
C GLN A 123 5.39 -4.21 1.53
N SER A 124 6.16 -4.90 0.69
CA SER A 124 7.30 -4.30 0.02
C SER A 124 6.93 -3.03 -0.75
N ALA A 125 5.89 -3.09 -1.59
CA ALA A 125 5.44 -1.92 -2.35
C ALA A 125 5.12 -0.71 -1.43
N ARG A 126 4.46 -0.96 -0.29
CA ARG A 126 4.17 0.08 0.72
C ARG A 126 5.40 0.58 1.46
N LEU A 127 6.43 -0.24 1.64
CA LEU A 127 7.71 0.16 2.25
C LEU A 127 8.54 1.01 1.29
N TRP A 128 8.58 0.65 0.00
CA TRP A 128 9.14 1.50 -1.06
C TRP A 128 8.45 2.86 -1.15
N ALA A 129 7.11 2.91 -1.03
CA ALA A 129 6.39 4.18 -0.96
C ALA A 129 6.79 5.03 0.25
N GLN A 130 7.01 4.42 1.42
CA GLN A 130 7.52 5.14 2.61
C GLN A 130 8.96 5.63 2.43
N ALA A 131 9.82 4.87 1.74
CA ALA A 131 11.16 5.31 1.36
C ALA A 131 11.08 6.55 0.44
N GLY A 132 10.22 6.51 -0.58
CA GLY A 132 9.97 7.64 -1.47
C GLY A 132 9.46 8.89 -0.75
N ASN A 133 8.56 8.72 0.22
CA ASN A 133 8.10 9.84 1.07
C ASN A 133 9.23 10.44 1.90
N ALA A 134 10.09 9.61 2.50
CA ALA A 134 11.25 10.10 3.25
C ALA A 134 12.26 10.83 2.35
N ALA A 135 12.46 10.34 1.12
CA ALA A 135 13.30 11.00 0.11
C ALA A 135 12.70 12.33 -0.36
N LEU A 136 11.38 12.38 -0.55
CA LEU A 136 10.69 13.61 -0.95
C LEU A 136 10.82 14.70 0.12
N VAL A 137 10.64 14.34 1.40
CA VAL A 137 10.80 15.28 2.52
C VAL A 137 12.26 15.73 2.69
N SER A 138 13.23 14.88 2.35
CA SER A 138 14.65 15.24 2.39
C SER A 138 15.09 16.21 1.27
N GLY A 139 14.22 16.41 0.27
CA GLY A 139 14.50 17.21 -0.92
C GLY A 139 15.22 16.45 -2.03
N ASP A 140 15.46 15.14 -1.87
CA ASP A 140 16.05 14.30 -2.91
C ASP A 140 14.96 13.78 -3.86
N ALA A 141 14.50 14.65 -4.75
CA ALA A 141 13.44 14.32 -5.70
C ALA A 141 13.82 13.24 -6.72
N ALA A 142 15.13 13.04 -6.98
CA ALA A 142 15.57 11.94 -7.84
C ALA A 142 15.36 10.60 -7.12
N LYS A 143 15.87 10.51 -5.88
CA LYS A 143 15.68 9.33 -5.04
C LYS A 143 14.22 9.02 -4.77
N ALA A 144 13.40 10.04 -4.52
CA ALA A 144 11.96 9.87 -4.30
C ALA A 144 11.29 9.20 -5.50
N ARG A 145 11.61 9.64 -6.73
CA ARG A 145 11.06 9.04 -7.95
C ARG A 145 11.49 7.59 -8.13
N ASP A 146 12.76 7.28 -7.88
CA ASP A 146 13.27 5.92 -7.96
C ASP A 146 12.53 4.99 -6.97
N ASP A 147 12.31 5.45 -5.74
CA ASP A 147 11.64 4.66 -4.70
C ASP A 147 10.14 4.50 -4.99
N PHE A 148 9.46 5.53 -5.51
CA PHE A 148 8.07 5.40 -5.95
C PHE A 148 7.91 4.52 -7.19
N ASP A 149 8.87 4.56 -8.13
CA ASP A 149 8.93 3.62 -9.25
C ASP A 149 9.11 2.18 -8.76
N ALA A 150 9.98 1.97 -7.77
CA ALA A 150 10.15 0.68 -7.13
C ALA A 150 8.85 0.20 -6.47
N ALA A 151 8.09 1.07 -5.81
CA ALA A 151 6.79 0.76 -5.23
C ALA A 151 5.77 0.33 -6.29
N LEU A 152 5.63 1.10 -7.37
CA LEU A 152 4.68 0.84 -8.46
C LEU A 152 5.00 -0.47 -9.20
N ALA A 153 6.28 -0.74 -9.44
CA ALA A 153 6.75 -1.95 -10.12
C ALA A 153 6.38 -3.25 -9.39
N ARG A 154 6.10 -3.18 -8.08
CA ARG A 154 5.76 -4.33 -7.22
C ARG A 154 4.27 -4.60 -7.13
N GLY A 155 3.46 -3.90 -7.91
CA GLY A 155 2.03 -4.19 -8.06
C GLY A 155 1.20 -3.72 -6.87
N MET A 156 1.32 -2.44 -6.51
CA MET A 156 0.35 -1.81 -5.61
C MET A 156 -1.08 -2.01 -6.14
N ALA A 157 -1.98 -2.41 -5.25
CA ALA A 157 -3.40 -2.54 -5.57
C ALA A 157 -3.98 -1.18 -5.97
N ASP A 158 -4.95 -1.19 -6.88
CA ASP A 158 -5.67 0.03 -7.24
C ASP A 158 -6.44 0.57 -6.02
N GLY A 159 -6.33 1.88 -5.79
CA GLY A 159 -6.91 2.52 -4.61
C GLY A 159 -6.21 3.83 -4.29
N LEU A 160 -6.55 4.38 -3.13
CA LEU A 160 -6.03 5.66 -2.66
C LEU A 160 -4.50 5.65 -2.56
N GLU A 161 -3.92 4.61 -1.95
CA GLU A 161 -2.47 4.47 -1.75
C GLU A 161 -1.69 4.58 -3.05
N LYS A 162 -2.14 3.89 -4.10
CA LYS A 162 -1.50 3.94 -5.42
C LYS A 162 -1.66 5.32 -6.07
N GLY A 163 -2.81 5.96 -5.86
CA GLY A 163 -3.04 7.34 -6.29
C GLY A 163 -2.09 8.33 -5.62
N GLU A 164 -1.90 8.22 -4.31
CA GLU A 164 -0.96 9.03 -3.52
C GLU A 164 0.47 8.84 -4.03
N VAL A 165 0.91 7.61 -4.25
CA VAL A 165 2.24 7.33 -4.82
C VAL A 165 2.42 7.98 -6.20
N HIS A 166 1.41 7.94 -7.07
CA HIS A 166 1.50 8.64 -8.37
C HIS A 166 1.58 10.16 -8.21
N LEU A 167 0.85 10.74 -7.25
CA LEU A 167 0.89 12.17 -6.96
C LEU A 167 2.25 12.60 -6.39
N ASP A 168 2.79 11.84 -5.43
CA ASP A 168 4.07 12.15 -4.80
C ASP A 168 5.24 11.96 -5.76
N ARG A 169 5.19 10.95 -6.63
CA ARG A 169 6.16 10.77 -7.72
C ARG A 169 6.19 11.94 -8.70
N ALA A 170 5.10 12.66 -8.87
CA ALA A 170 4.98 13.79 -9.78
C ALA A 170 5.48 15.12 -9.19
N ARG A 171 5.75 15.18 -7.89
CA ARG A 171 6.36 16.34 -7.21
C ARG A 171 7.85 16.44 -7.55
#